data_AF-A0A938T3G9-F1
#
_entry.id   AF-A0A938T3G9-F1
#
_cell.length_a   1.000
_cell.length_b   1.000
_cell.length_c   1.000
_cell.angle_alpha   90.00
_cell.angle_beta   90.00
_cell.angle_gamma   90.00
#
_symmetry.space_group_name_H-M   'P 1'
#
loop_
_entity.id
_entity.type
_entity.pdbx_description
1 polymer ?
#
loop_
_entity_poly.entity_id
_entity_poly.type
_entity_poly.pdbx_seq_one_letter_code
_entity_poly.pdbx_strand_id
1 'polypeptide(L)'
;MNIQNKRQINEKKFAEWEDLPNGGRRYYLEVKGRHDWKARYVKEVDANEETIRFFQEVYDEKGILIEIHEKFPVDKGHKKIKEG
;
A
#
# COMPACT_ATOMS: atom_id res chain seq x y z
N MET A 1 10.05 6.00 -19.80
CA MET A 1 10.38 4.71 -19.13
C MET A 1 9.45 3.64 -19.67
N ASN A 2 9.96 2.46 -20.04
CA ASN A 2 9.13 1.31 -20.39
C ASN A 2 8.45 0.75 -19.12
N ILE A 3 7.31 0.06 -19.26
CA ILE A 3 6.52 -0.54 -18.18
C ILE A 3 7.39 -1.47 -17.31
N GLN A 4 8.28 -2.26 -17.93
CA GLN A 4 9.22 -3.12 -17.20
C GLN A 4 10.15 -2.33 -16.26
N ASN A 5 10.61 -1.15 -16.67
CA ASN A 5 11.46 -0.31 -15.79
C ASN A 5 10.64 0.23 -14.61
N LYS A 6 9.37 0.59 -14.83
CA LYS A 6 8.48 1.04 -13.75
C LYS A 6 8.22 -0.10 -12.75
N ARG A 7 7.98 -1.32 -13.23
CA ARG A 7 7.85 -2.54 -12.40
C ARG A 7 9.08 -2.75 -11.53
N GLN A 8 10.27 -2.80 -12.13
CA GLN A 8 11.52 -2.99 -11.39
C GLN A 8 11.74 -1.93 -10.31
N ILE A 9 11.37 -0.67 -10.57
CA ILE A 9 11.46 0.40 -9.56
C ILE A 9 10.47 0.15 -8.41
N ASN A 10 9.25 -0.28 -8.71
CA ASN A 10 8.25 -0.61 -7.68
C ASN A 10 8.66 -1.86 -6.89
N GLU A 11 9.06 -2.95 -7.55
CA GLU A 11 9.54 -4.19 -6.93
C GLU A 11 10.77 -3.96 -6.02
N LYS A 12 11.65 -3.01 -6.37
CA LYS A 12 12.77 -2.63 -5.50
C LYS A 12 12.33 -1.88 -4.23
N LYS A 13 11.22 -1.13 -4.30
CA LYS A 13 10.70 -0.32 -3.19
C LYS A 13 9.70 -1.09 -2.31
N PHE A 14 8.93 -1.98 -2.93
CA PHE A 14 7.86 -2.75 -2.34
C PHE A 14 8.24 -4.22 -2.47
N ALA A 15 8.58 -4.84 -1.36
CA ALA A 15 9.16 -6.18 -1.34
C ALA A 15 8.16 -7.26 -1.76
N GLU A 16 6.87 -6.98 -1.66
CA GLU A 16 5.80 -7.91 -2.00
C GLU A 16 4.83 -7.28 -3.01
N TRP A 17 4.28 -8.08 -3.91
CA TRP A 17 3.25 -7.65 -4.85
C TRP A 17 2.39 -8.81 -5.31
N GLU A 18 1.19 -8.48 -5.80
CA GLU A 18 0.28 -9.39 -6.48
C GLU A 18 -0.19 -8.79 -7.81
N ASP A 19 -0.41 -9.64 -8.82
CA ASP A 19 -1.02 -9.24 -10.08
C ASP A 19 -2.55 -9.13 -9.92
N LEU A 20 -3.13 -8.07 -10.45
CA LEU A 20 -4.57 -7.80 -10.37
C LEU A 20 -5.27 -8.24 -11.67
N PRO A 21 -6.57 -8.64 -11.62
CA PRO A 21 -7.31 -9.09 -12.81
C PRO A 21 -7.42 -8.07 -13.95
N ASN A 22 -7.23 -6.78 -13.65
CA ASN A 22 -7.22 -5.70 -14.63
C ASN A 22 -5.86 -5.53 -15.35
N GLY A 23 -4.91 -6.44 -15.13
CA GLY A 23 -3.55 -6.38 -15.68
C GLY A 23 -2.61 -5.46 -14.91
N GLY A 24 -3.11 -4.79 -13.87
CA GLY A 24 -2.34 -3.99 -12.94
C GLY A 24 -1.67 -4.81 -11.84
N ARG A 25 -1.12 -4.13 -10.84
CA ARG A 25 -0.47 -4.75 -9.69
C ARG A 25 -0.79 -4.02 -8.41
N ARG A 26 -0.83 -4.78 -7.31
CA ARG A 26 -0.85 -4.23 -5.97
C ARG A 26 0.48 -4.56 -5.29
N TYR A 27 1.19 -3.52 -4.89
CA TYR A 27 2.47 -3.56 -4.21
C TYR A 27 2.29 -3.29 -2.72
N TYR A 28 3.09 -3.97 -1.91
CA TYR A 28 3.06 -3.89 -0.46
C TYR A 28 4.44 -3.58 0.11
N LEU A 29 4.49 -2.66 1.07
CA LEU A 29 5.67 -2.38 1.88
C LEU A 29 5.26 -2.36 3.34
N GLU A 30 5.75 -3.35 4.07
CA GLU A 30 5.53 -3.47 5.51
C GLU A 30 6.61 -2.72 6.29
N VAL A 31 6.17 -1.95 7.29
CA VAL A 31 7.03 -1.21 8.20
C VAL A 31 6.64 -1.59 9.62
N LYS A 32 7.56 -2.24 10.33
CA LYS A 32 7.39 -2.55 11.75
C LYS A 32 7.61 -1.30 12.59
N GLY A 33 6.61 -0.96 13.39
CA GLY A 33 6.62 0.13 14.35
C GLY A 33 7.12 -0.32 15.73
N ARG A 34 6.86 0.53 16.74
CA ARG A 34 7.12 0.20 18.15
C ARG A 34 5.99 -0.65 18.71
N HIS A 35 6.27 -1.46 19.75
CA HIS A 35 5.26 -2.26 20.45
C HIS A 35 4.47 -3.21 19.53
N ASP A 36 5.13 -3.86 18.58
CA ASP A 36 4.50 -4.77 17.60
C ASP A 36 3.44 -4.13 16.69
N TRP A 37 3.29 -2.79 16.73
CA TRP A 37 2.49 -2.09 15.75
C TRP A 37 3.12 -2.24 14.38
N LYS A 38 2.26 -2.25 13.37
CA LYS A 38 2.68 -2.45 12.00
C LYS A 38 1.95 -1.46 11.09
N ALA A 39 2.72 -0.80 10.23
CA ALA A 39 2.14 -0.10 9.10
C ALA A 39 2.38 -0.90 7.83
N ARG A 40 1.43 -0.87 6.90
CA ARG A 40 1.59 -1.41 5.56
C ARG A 40 1.22 -0.34 4.55
N TYR A 41 2.17 0.04 3.71
CA TYR A 41 1.88 0.86 2.55
C TYR A 41 1.40 -0.03 1.42
N VAL A 42 0.25 0.33 0.86
CA VAL A 42 -0.37 -0.38 -0.26
C VAL A 42 -0.42 0.57 -1.45
N LYS A 43 0.18 0.15 -2.56
CA LYS A 43 0.17 0.89 -3.83
C LYS A 43 -0.47 0.03 -4.91
N GLU A 44 -1.57 0.51 -5.47
CA GLU A 44 -2.20 -0.11 -6.63
C GLU A 44 -1.86 0.68 -7.89
N VAL A 45 -1.52 -0.07 -8.94
CA VAL A 45 -1.27 0.48 -10.27
C VAL A 45 -2.11 -0.24 -11.32
N ASP A 46 -2.36 0.43 -12.44
CA ASP A 46 -2.99 -0.17 -13.61
C ASP A 46 -1.98 -0.98 -14.47
N ALA A 47 -2.43 -1.48 -15.63
CA ALA A 47 -1.60 -2.26 -16.55
C ALA A 47 -0.40 -1.48 -17.12
N ASN A 48 -0.43 -0.14 -17.07
CA ASN A 48 0.62 0.76 -17.54
C ASN A 48 1.56 1.23 -16.41
N GLU A 49 1.43 0.62 -15.22
CA GLU A 49 2.12 1.02 -14.00
C GLU A 49 1.82 2.47 -13.59
N GLU A 50 0.62 2.98 -13.92
CA GLU A 50 0.11 4.24 -13.41
C GLU A 50 -0.57 4.03 -12.07
N THR A 51 -0.25 4.88 -11.09
CA THR A 51 -0.80 4.72 -9.74
C THR A 51 -2.28 5.07 -9.75
N ILE A 52 -3.11 4.12 -9.33
CA ILE A 52 -4.56 4.31 -9.19
C ILE A 52 -4.97 4.52 -7.74
N ARG A 53 -4.20 3.95 -6.80
CA ARG A 53 -4.46 4.09 -5.37
C ARG A 53 -3.16 4.01 -4.57
N PHE A 54 -3.05 4.83 -3.54
CA PHE A 54 -1.98 4.70 -2.55
C PHE A 54 -2.53 5.00 -1.17
N PHE A 55 -2.37 4.06 -0.26
CA PHE A 55 -2.86 4.19 1.11
C PHE A 55 -1.95 3.48 2.09
N GLN A 56 -2.08 3.86 3.36
CA GLN A 56 -1.36 3.25 4.47
C GLN A 56 -2.38 2.62 5.41
N GLU A 57 -2.17 1.35 5.69
CA GLU A 57 -2.89 0.60 6.72
C GLU A 57 -2.06 0.62 8.00
N VAL A 58 -2.70 0.86 9.14
CA VAL A 58 -2.07 0.78 10.46
C VAL A 58 -2.76 -0.31 11.26
N TYR A 59 -1.95 -1.26 11.71
CA TYR A 59 -2.34 -2.39 12.52
C TYR A 59 -1.82 -2.22 13.94
N ASP A 60 -2.66 -2.57 14.91
CA ASP A 60 -2.26 -2.67 16.31
C ASP A 60 -1.36 -3.89 16.58
N GLU A 61 -0.93 -4.04 17.83
CA GLU A 61 -0.12 -5.16 18.34
C GLU A 61 -0.77 -6.54 18.16
N LYS A 62 -2.09 -6.60 17.97
CA LYS A 62 -2.85 -7.84 17.74
C LYS A 62 -3.03 -8.13 16.24
N GLY A 63 -2.46 -7.29 15.37
CA GLY A 63 -2.61 -7.40 13.92
C GLY A 63 -3.97 -6.96 13.40
N ILE A 64 -4.74 -6.19 14.19
CA ILE A 64 -6.04 -5.66 13.79
C ILE A 64 -5.85 -4.31 13.10
N LEU A 65 -6.49 -4.14 11.94
CA LEU A 65 -6.50 -2.87 11.22
C LEU A 65 -7.30 -1.82 12.00
N ILE A 66 -6.61 -0.79 12.47
CA ILE A 66 -7.21 0.29 13.28
C ILE A 66 -7.36 1.59 12.51
N GLU A 67 -6.54 1.82 11.47
CA GLU A 67 -6.57 3.07 10.70
C GLU A 67 -6.16 2.83 9.25
N ILE A 68 -6.80 3.57 8.34
CA ILE A 68 -6.41 3.66 6.94
C ILE A 68 -6.20 5.14 6.59
N HIS A 69 -5.04 5.49 6.06
CA HIS A 69 -4.76 6.80 5.48
C HIS A 69 -4.70 6.70 3.95
N GLU A 70 -5.74 7.18 3.27
CA GLU A 70 -5.75 7.27 1.81
C GLU A 70 -5.00 8.51 1.35
N LYS A 71 -3.88 8.33 0.63
CA LYS A 71 -2.98 9.41 0.17
C LYS A 71 -3.16 9.76 -1.31
N PHE A 72 -3.65 8.82 -2.11
CA PHE A 72 -3.90 8.99 -3.55
C PHE A 72 -5.16 8.19 -3.96
N PRO A 73 -6.00 8.66 -4.90
CA PRO A 73 -5.82 9.83 -5.79
C PRO A 73 -6.03 11.20 -5.14
N VAL A 74 -6.77 11.24 -4.05
CA VAL A 74 -6.97 12.43 -3.22
C VAL A 74 -6.61 12.02 -1.81
N ASP A 75 -5.81 12.85 -1.12
CA ASP A 75 -5.52 12.63 0.29
C ASP A 75 -6.82 12.85 1.09
N LYS A 76 -7.41 11.77 1.59
CA LYS A 76 -8.64 11.81 2.41
C LYS A 76 -8.32 11.86 3.91
N GLY A 77 -7.05 11.96 4.28
CA GLY A 77 -6.60 11.92 5.64
C GLY A 77 -6.78 10.54 6.29
N HIS A 78 -6.68 10.53 7.61
CA HIS A 78 -6.75 9.34 8.44
C HIS A 78 -8.19 8.97 8.72
N LYS A 79 -8.57 7.73 8.38
CA LYS A 79 -9.85 7.13 8.75
C LYS A 79 -9.60 6.03 9.77
N LYS A 80 -10.01 6.26 11.03
CA LYS A 80 -10.06 5.21 12.05
C LYS A 80 -11.14 4.19 11.69
N ILE A 81 -10.76 2.92 11.70
CA ILE A 81 -11.64 1.78 11.39
C ILE A 81 -12.21 1.17 12.67
N LYS A 82 -11.48 1.26 13.79
CA LYS A 82 -11.98 0.93 15.13
C LYS A 82 -11.57 2.01 16.13
N GLU A 83 -12.46 2.28 17.08
CA GLU A 83 -12.06 2.90 18.34
C GLU A 83 -11.26 1.84 19.11
N GLY A 84 -10.00 2.15 19.43
CA GLY A 84 -9.13 1.28 20.22
C GLY A 84 -9.59 1.19 21.67
#